data_AF-A0AA91JUX0-F1
#
_entry.id   AF-A0AA91JUX0-F1
#
_cell.length_a   1.000
_cell.length_b   1.000
_cell.length_c   1.000
_cell.angle_alpha   90.00
_cell.angle_beta   90.00
_cell.angle_gamma   90.00
#
_symmetry.space_group_name_H-M   'P 1'
#
loop_
_entity.id
_entity.type
_entity.pdbx_description
1 polymer ?
#
loop_
_entity_poly.entity_id
_entity_poly.type
_entity_poly.pdbx_seq_one_letter_code
_entity_poly.pdbx_strand_id
1 'polypeptide(L)' 'MSLREKEEFLHTELVRHGVEYHKAAEVARILVSGKPDELLTDKEIQLATEVCRKWVIQRKRLAFIHKQ' A
#
# COMPACT_ATOMS: atom_id res chain seq x y z
N MET A 1 5.49 -2.09 17.26
CA MET A 1 5.70 -2.71 15.94
C MET A 1 7.05 -2.29 15.37
N SER A 2 7.91 -3.28 15.09
CA SER A 2 9.15 -3.13 14.33
C SER A 2 8.89 -2.71 12.88
N LEU A 3 9.93 -2.26 12.16
CA LEU A 3 9.81 -1.92 10.74
C LEU A 3 9.33 -3.13 9.92
N ARG A 4 9.85 -4.32 10.23
CA ARG A 4 9.45 -5.58 9.58
C ARG A 4 7.97 -5.89 9.81
N GLU A 5 7.48 -5.76 11.04
CA GLU A 5 6.05 -5.97 11.34
C GLU A 5 5.16 -4.95 10.62
N LYS A 6 5.61 -3.71 10.46
CA LYS A 6 4.88 -2.69 9.69
C LYS A 6 4.84 -3.02 8.20
N GLU A 7 5.94 -3.50 7.65
CA GLU A 7 6.03 -3.89 6.24
C GLU A 7 5.10 -5.07 5.96
N GLU A 8 5.17 -6.12 6.78
CA GLU A 8 4.30 -7.30 6.68
C GLU A 8 2.81 -6.94 6.81
N PHE A 9 2.48 -6.05 7.75
CA PHE A 9 1.12 -5.54 7.93
C PHE A 9 0.62 -4.81 6.67
N LEU A 10 1.41 -3.86 6.15
CA LEU A 10 1.02 -3.10 4.95
C LEU A 10 0.91 -3.99 3.73
N HIS A 11 1.86 -4.91 3.54
CA HIS A 11 1.82 -5.86 2.43
C HIS A 11 0.54 -6.72 2.47
N THR A 12 0.21 -7.26 3.64
CA THR A 12 -1.02 -8.04 3.86
C THR A 12 -2.27 -7.22 3.57
N GLU A 13 -2.33 -5.98 4.05
CA GLU A 13 -3.46 -5.09 3.83
C GLU A 13 -3.67 -4.74 2.36
N LEU A 14 -2.59 -4.46 1.63
CA LEU A 14 -2.65 -4.13 0.21
C LEU A 14 -3.12 -5.35 -0.60
N VAL A 15 -2.59 -6.55 -0.32
CA VAL A 15 -3.02 -7.80 -0.98
C VAL A 15 -4.48 -8.12 -0.68
N ARG A 16 -4.92 -7.98 0.58
CA ARG A 16 -6.32 -8.18 1.00
C ARG A 16 -7.29 -7.30 0.21
N HIS A 17 -6.83 -6.14 -0.23
CA HIS A 17 -7.59 -5.19 -1.04
C HIS A 17 -7.26 -5.28 -2.55
N GLY A 18 -6.76 -6.43 -3.01
CA GLY A 18 -6.65 -6.74 -4.43
C GLY A 18 -5.49 -6.07 -5.16
N VAL A 19 -4.48 -5.56 -4.44
CA VAL A 19 -3.20 -5.14 -5.03
C VAL A 19 -2.39 -6.38 -5.38
N GLU A 20 -1.71 -6.36 -6.52
CA GLU A 20 -0.82 -7.45 -6.94
C GLU A 20 0.31 -7.65 -5.93
N TYR A 21 0.63 -8.91 -5.63
CA TYR A 21 1.53 -9.28 -4.54
C TYR A 21 2.89 -8.57 -4.60
N HIS A 22 3.50 -8.50 -5.79
CA HIS A 22 4.80 -7.86 -5.97
C HIS A 22 4.75 -6.33 -5.77
N LYS A 23 3.74 -5.67 -6.35
CA LYS A 23 3.50 -4.23 -6.16
C LYS A 23 3.22 -3.89 -4.69
N ALA A 24 2.46 -4.74 -4.01
CA ALA A 24 2.15 -4.59 -2.60
C ALA A 24 3.43 -4.66 -1.74
N ALA A 25 4.32 -5.61 -2.05
CA ALA A 25 5.58 -5.76 -1.31
C ALA A 25 6.52 -4.56 -1.53
N GLU A 26 6.60 -4.07 -2.77
CA GLU A 26 7.42 -2.92 -3.11
C GLU A 26 6.93 -1.63 -2.45
N VAL A 27 5.62 -1.37 -2.50
CA VAL A 27 5.03 -0.19 -1.85
C VAL A 27 5.08 -0.29 -0.33
N ALA A 28 4.93 -1.48 0.26
CA ALA A 28 5.13 -1.66 1.70
C ALA A 28 6.54 -1.24 2.13
N ARG A 29 7.58 -1.63 1.39
CA ARG A 29 8.96 -1.17 1.64
C ARG A 29 9.12 0.33 1.49
N ILE A 30 8.56 0.92 0.43
CA ILE A 30 8.61 2.38 0.20
C ILE A 30 7.97 3.12 1.39
N LEU A 31 6.77 2.73 1.79
CA LEU A 31 6.03 3.37 2.88
C LEU A 31 6.73 3.22 4.25
N VAL A 32 7.30 2.05 4.53
CA VAL A 32 8.01 1.81 5.79
C VAL A 32 9.37 2.52 5.83
N SER A 33 9.99 2.76 4.68
CA SER A 33 11.26 3.50 4.61
C SER A 33 11.15 4.93 5.16
N GLY A 34 9.94 5.51 5.17
CA GLY A 34 9.69 6.85 5.68
C GLY A 34 10.43 7.95 4.93
N LYS A 35 10.98 7.64 3.75
CA LYS A 35 11.64 8.61 2.89
C LYS A 35 10.61 9.68 2.47
N PRO A 36 10.96 10.97 2.55
CA PRO A 36 10.16 12.01 1.92
C PRO A 36 10.13 11.78 0.41
N ASP A 37 9.06 12.26 -0.25
CA ASP A 37 8.85 12.08 -1.69
C ASP A 37 10.01 12.62 -2.53
N GLU A 38 10.71 13.66 -2.05
CA GLU A 38 11.90 14.25 -2.66
C GLU A 38 13.08 13.28 -2.81
N LEU A 39 13.11 12.21 -2.00
CA LEU A 39 14.15 11.16 -2.02
C LEU A 39 13.68 9.87 -2.71
N LEU A 40 12.45 9.86 -3.23
CA LEU A 40 11.93 8.77 -4.03
C LEU A 40 12.15 9.06 -5.52
N THR A 41 12.33 8.00 -6.29
CA THR A 41 12.32 8.09 -7.75
C THR A 41 10.91 8.30 -8.26
N ASP A 42 10.77 8.89 -9.45
CA ASP A 42 9.46 9.05 -10.11
C ASP A 42 8.70 7.73 -10.24
N LYS A 43 9.42 6.62 -10.45
CA LYS A 43 8.84 5.28 -10.53
C LYS A 43 8.26 4.82 -9.19
N GLU A 44 8.99 5.05 -8.09
CA GLU A 44 8.50 4.73 -6.73
C GLU A 44 7.28 5.58 -6.39
N ILE A 45 7.30 6.88 -6.70
CA ILE A 45 6.16 7.79 -6.50
C ILE A 45 4.95 7.33 -7.31
N GLN A 46 5.14 7.01 -8.59
CA GLN A 46 4.08 6.55 -9.47
C GLN A 46 3.47 5.23 -8.96
N LEU A 47 4.31 4.27 -8.59
CA LEU A 47 3.87 2.97 -8.09
C LEU A 47 3.11 3.13 -6.76
N ALA A 48 3.66 3.88 -5.81
CA ALA A 48 3.01 4.14 -4.53
C ALA A 48 1.66 4.84 -4.74
N THR A 49 1.59 5.81 -5.66
CA THR A 49 0.35 6.52 -6.01
C THR A 49 -0.71 5.58 -6.59
N GLU A 50 -0.35 4.73 -7.56
CA GLU A 50 -1.27 3.77 -8.17
C GLU A 50 -1.85 2.81 -7.12
N VAL A 51 -0.96 2.21 -6.31
CA VAL A 51 -1.32 1.23 -5.29
C VAL A 51 -2.18 1.85 -4.19
N CYS A 52 -1.81 3.01 -3.67
CA CYS A 52 -2.57 3.70 -2.63
C CYS A 52 -3.96 4.12 -3.12
N ARG A 53 -4.08 4.61 -4.37
CA ARG A 53 -5.39 4.92 -4.98
C ARG A 53 -6.27 3.68 -5.06
N LYS A 54 -5.74 2.58 -5.58
CA LYS A 54 -6.46 1.30 -5.68
C LYS A 54 -6.92 0.81 -4.30
N TRP A 55 -6.03 0.87 -3.30
CA TRP A 55 -6.34 0.49 -1.93
C TRP A 55 -7.49 1.31 -1.33
N VAL A 56 -7.47 2.64 -1.47
CA VAL A 56 -8.53 3.53 -0.98
C VAL A 56 -9.88 3.21 -1.62
N ILE A 57 -9.92 3.02 -2.95
CA ILE A 57 -11.15 2.66 -3.67
C ILE A 57 -11.70 1.34 -3.16
N GLN A 58 -10.86 0.32 -3.06
CA GLN A 58 -11.29 -1.01 -2.65
C GLN A 58 -11.76 -1.04 -1.19
N ARG A 59 -11.03 -0.36 -0.29
CA ARG A 59 -11.39 -0.28 1.12
C ARG A 59 -12.74 0.41 1.30
N LYS A 60 -13.01 1.48 0.56
CA LYS A 60 -14.32 2.15 0.56
C LYS A 60 -15.42 1.23 0.06
N ARG A 61 -15.19 0.49 -1.03
CA ARG A 61 -16.15 -0.48 -1.58
C ARG A 61 -16.49 -1.58 -0.56
N LEU A 62 -15.47 -2.20 0.04
CA LEU A 62 -15.69 -3.25 1.05
C LEU A 62 -16.38 -2.71 2.29
N ALA A 63 -16.04 -1.51 2.75
CA ALA A 63 -16.72 -0.88 3.88
C ALA A 63 -18.19 -0.56 3.59
N PHE A 64 -18.54 -0.25 2.33
CA PHE A 64 -19.93 -0.07 1.90
C PHE A 64 -20.69 -1.41 1.89
N ILE A 65 -20.08 -2.46 1.35
CA ILE A 65 -20.69 -3.80 1.26
C ILE A 65 -20.98 -4.37 2.66
N HIS A 66 -20.02 -4.30 3.59
CA HIS A 66 -20.19 -4.88 4.94
C HIS A 66 -21.06 -4.04 5.88
N LYS A 67 -21.58 -2.89 5.44
CA LYS A 67 -22.53 -2.06 6.21
C LYS A 67 -24.00 -2.40 5.91
N GLN A 68 -24.27 -3.26 4.93
CA GLN A 68 -25.60 -3.81 4.64
C GLN A 68 -25.82 -5.12 5.41
#